data_AF-A0A239L2U2-F1
#
_entry.id   AF-A0A239L2U2-F1
#
_cell.length_a   1.000
_cell.length_b   1.000
_cell.length_c   1.000
_cell.angle_alpha   90.00
_cell.angle_beta   90.00
_cell.angle_gamma   90.00
#
_symmetry.space_group_name_H-M   'P 1'
#
loop_
_entity.id
_entity.type
_entity.pdbx_description
1 polymer ?
#
loop_
_entity_poly.entity_id
_entity_poly.type
_entity_poly.pdbx_seq_one_letter_code
_entity_poly.pdbx_strand_id
1 'polypeptide(L)' 'MGHDDLDSRVHDRVALDEIALYAEVLTAVAISERPLTLVELDNALGLSASAIC' A
#
# COMPACT_ATOMS: atom_id res chain seq x y z
N MET A 1 -12.92 6.65 30.95
CA MET A 1 -11.59 6.03 30.84
C MET A 1 -11.72 4.93 29.79
N GLY A 2 -11.49 5.08 28.49
CA GLY A 2 -10.68 6.06 27.76
C GLY A 2 -9.64 5.41 26.83
N HIS A 3 -9.71 4.10 26.53
CA HIS A 3 -8.67 3.36 25.78
C HIS A 3 -9.14 2.56 24.54
N ASP A 4 -10.45 2.49 24.21
CA ASP A 4 -10.92 1.75 23.01
C ASP A 4 -10.92 2.57 21.71
N ASP A 5 -11.02 3.90 21.81
CA ASP A 5 -11.15 4.79 20.64
C ASP A 5 -9.80 5.12 19.98
N LEU A 6 -8.69 4.78 20.65
CA LEU A 6 -7.33 4.95 20.13
C LEU A 6 -6.94 3.79 19.21
N ASP A 7 -7.38 2.56 19.52
CA ASP A 7 -7.07 1.36 18.75
C ASP A 7 -7.80 1.38 17.39
N SER A 8 -9.07 1.80 17.38
CA SER A 8 -9.85 1.99 16.14
C SER A 8 -9.27 3.06 15.23
N ARG A 9 -8.87 4.22 15.76
CA ARG A 9 -8.32 5.33 14.95
C ARG A 9 -6.92 5.04 14.40
N VAL A 10 -6.13 4.22 15.11
CA VAL A 10 -4.86 3.70 14.57
C VAL A 10 -5.15 2.71 13.44
N HIS A 11 -6.13 1.82 13.60
CA HIS A 11 -6.60 0.95 12.53
C HIS A 11 -7.13 1.72 11.33
N ASP A 12 -7.83 2.85 11.52
CA ASP A 12 -8.29 3.70 10.41
C ASP A 12 -7.09 4.24 9.61
N ARG A 13 -6.02 4.70 10.29
CA ARG A 13 -4.83 5.20 9.61
C ARG A 13 -4.10 4.11 8.84
N VAL A 14 -3.88 2.95 9.47
CA VAL A 14 -3.25 1.79 8.82
C VAL A 14 -4.09 1.31 7.63
N ALA A 15 -5.42 1.21 7.79
CA ALA A 15 -6.33 0.81 6.73
C ALA A 15 -6.35 1.82 5.57
N LEU A 16 -6.29 3.12 5.86
CA LEU A 16 -6.22 4.16 4.83
C LEU A 16 -4.87 4.11 4.08
N ASP A 17 -3.77 3.87 4.78
CA ASP A 17 -2.46 3.70 4.17
C ASP A 17 -2.44 2.44 3.28
N GLU A 18 -3.07 1.34 3.72
CA GLU A 18 -3.25 0.14 2.90
C GLU A 18 -4.15 0.38 1.67
N ILE A 19 -5.25 1.13 1.81
CA ILE A 19 -6.12 1.49 0.69
C ILE A 19 -5.34 2.34 -0.33
N ALA A 20 -4.56 3.32 0.13
CA ALA A 20 -3.71 4.13 -0.73
C ALA A 20 -2.69 3.25 -1.47
N LEU A 21 -2.03 2.32 -0.76
CA LEU A 21 -1.09 1.37 -1.36
C LEU A 21 -1.75 0.49 -2.42
N TYR A 22 -2.93 -0.07 -2.14
CA TYR A 22 -3.67 -0.87 -3.13
C TYR A 22 -4.14 -0.04 -4.32
N ALA A 23 -4.50 1.23 -4.13
CA ALA A 23 -4.86 2.12 -5.22
C ALA A 23 -3.68 2.37 -6.17
N GLU A 24 -2.46 2.49 -5.66
CA GLU A 24 -1.24 2.58 -6.49
C GLU A 24 -1.00 1.31 -7.31
N VAL A 25 -1.18 0.12 -6.69
CA VAL A 25 -1.07 -1.15 -7.41
C VAL A 25 -2.13 -1.27 -8.51
N LEU A 26 -3.37 -0.90 -8.22
CA LEU A 26 -4.45 -0.92 -9.21
C LEU A 26 -4.22 0.08 -10.35
N THR A 27 -3.63 1.23 -10.05
CA THR A 27 -3.23 2.23 -11.05
C THR A 27 -2.15 1.67 -11.97
N ALA A 28 -1.12 1.01 -11.41
CA ALA A 28 -0.08 0.34 -12.19
C ALA A 28 -0.66 -0.76 -13.10
N VAL A 29 -1.62 -1.54 -12.60
CA VAL A 29 -2.35 -2.53 -13.40
C VAL A 29 -3.16 -1.86 -14.51
N ALA A 30 -3.86 -0.75 -14.23
CA ALA A 30 -4.69 -0.06 -15.21
C ALA A 30 -3.88 0.56 -16.36
N ILE A 31 -2.64 0.96 -16.09
CA ILE A 31 -1.72 1.51 -17.10
C ILE A 31 -1.02 0.38 -17.89
N SER A 32 -0.85 -0.79 -17.28
CA SER A 32 -0.20 -1.93 -17.92
C SER A 32 -1.17 -2.70 -18.82
N GLU A 33 -0.80 -2.88 -20.09
CA GLU A 33 -1.57 -3.71 -21.04
C GLU A 33 -1.46 -5.22 -20.76
N ARG A 34 -0.67 -5.62 -19.77
CA ARG A 34 -0.39 -6.99 -19.37
C ARG A 34 -0.36 -7.14 -17.84
N PRO A 35 -0.41 -8.37 -17.29
CA PRO A 35 -0.11 -8.57 -15.88
C PRO A 35 1.25 -7.97 -15.49
N LEU A 36 1.31 -7.38 -14.29
CA LEU A 36 2.55 -6.86 -13.73
C LEU A 36 3.53 -8.02 -13.48
N THR A 37 4.79 -7.78 -13.79
CA THR A 37 5.89 -8.62 -13.29
C THR A 37 6.08 -8.37 -11.80
N LEU A 38 6.76 -9.30 -11.11
CA LEU A 38 7.08 -9.14 -9.69
C LEU A 38 7.87 -7.85 -9.42
N VAL A 39 8.81 -7.48 -10.31
CA VAL A 39 9.58 -6.23 -10.17
C VAL A 39 8.69 -5.00 -10.30
N GLU A 40 7.72 -5.00 -11.22
CA GLU A 40 6.77 -3.90 -11.38
C GLU A 40 5.81 -3.80 -10.18
N LEU A 41 5.41 -4.94 -9.61
CA LEU A 41 4.64 -4.99 -8.38
C LEU A 41 5.45 -4.47 -7.17
N ASP A 42 6.71 -4.90 -7.02
CA ASP A 42 7.61 -4.43 -5.97
C ASP A 42 7.83 -2.91 -6.05
N ASN A 43 7.93 -2.37 -7.27
CA ASN A 43 7.98 -0.92 -7.49
C ASN A 43 6.69 -0.21 -7.06
N ALA A 44 5.52 -0.73 -7.45
CA ALA A 44 4.22 -0.16 -7.05
C ALA A 44 4.00 -0.23 -5.53
N LEU A 45 4.56 -1.24 -4.87
CA LEU A 45 4.56 -1.39 -3.42
C LEU A 45 5.66 -0.57 -2.71
N GLY A 46 6.52 0.14 -3.45
CA GLY A 46 7.64 0.92 -2.90
C GLY A 46 8.79 0.09 -2.34
N LEU A 47 8.82 -1.22 -2.59
CA LEU A 47 9.80 -2.17 -2.04
C LEU A 47 11.19 -2.02 -2.69
N SER A 48 11.25 -1.50 -3.90
CA SER A 48 12.52 -1.29 -4.64
C SER A 48 13.38 -0.15 -4.08
N ALA A 49 12.77 0.82 -3.39
CA ALA A 49 13.48 1.89 -2.67
C ALA A 49 13.89 1.46 -1.26
N SER A 50 13.18 0.48 -0.67
CA SER A 50 13.39 0.01 0.69
C SER A 50 14.55 -0.98 0.86
N ALA A 51 15.16 -1.45 -0.24
CA ALA A 51 16.37 -2.30 -0.19
C ALA A 51 17.66 -1.54 0.20
N ILE A 52 17.56 -0.23 0.48
CA ILE A 52 18.67 0.57 1.00
C ILE A 52 18.44 0.82 2.49
N CYS A 53 19.23 0.10 3.29
CA CYS A 53 19.48 0.21 4.74
C CYS A 53 18.52 -0.54 5.68
#